data_AF-A0A1T4ZQT4-F1
#
_entry.id   AF-A0A1T4ZQT4-F1
#
_cell.length_a   1.000
_cell.length_b   1.000
_cell.length_c   1.000
_cell.angle_alpha   90.00
_cell.angle_beta   90.00
_cell.angle_gamma   90.00
#
_symmetry.space_group_name_H-M   'P 1'
#
loop_
_entity.id
_entity.type
_entity.pdbx_description
1 polymer ?
#
loop_
_entity_poly.entity_id
_entity_poly.type
_entity_poly.pdbx_seq_one_letter_code
_entity_poly.pdbx_strand_id
1 'polypeptide(L)'
;MGTSIITDDIGDGSLKENNIYVDFAYILKLDEQSNLSLGLKGGITTFETNFNGFRFPEIQDDPAFNENLNNTFPNIGLGAFYSRDKFYAGLSIPNLLTSKHLENRDGITRIGAEAIHLFGMVGYVFDVNPNLKLKPSILTKMVTGTPITADFSFNVLFNNRFEAGVSYRLEDSVNAMFNISVVPALRIGYAYDYTLSNIGSFSNGSHEIFVLFDLDLWGLKKGYDKSPRFY
;
A
#
# COMPACT_ATOMS: atom_id res chain seq x y z
N MET A 1 13.00 -12.76 0.05
CA MET A 1 11.95 -12.99 1.05
C MET A 1 11.80 -11.70 1.83
N GLY A 2 10.58 -11.33 2.19
CA GLY A 2 10.26 -10.16 3.00
C GLY A 2 9.34 -10.53 4.15
N THR A 3 9.36 -9.74 5.21
CA THR A 3 8.43 -9.84 6.32
C THR A 3 7.88 -8.46 6.61
N SER A 4 6.58 -8.35 6.84
CA SER A 4 5.92 -7.09 7.16
C SER A 4 5.05 -7.28 8.39
N ILE A 5 5.18 -6.33 9.32
CA ILE A 5 4.33 -6.23 10.50
C ILE A 5 3.73 -4.83 10.46
N ILE A 6 2.40 -4.75 10.44
CA ILE A 6 1.67 -3.49 10.41
C ILE A 6 0.68 -3.54 11.57
N THR A 7 0.71 -2.51 12.41
CA THR A 7 -0.25 -2.33 13.49
C THR A 7 -0.95 -1.01 13.27
N ASP A 8 -2.27 -1.06 13.24
CA ASP A 8 -3.15 0.09 13.21
C ASP A 8 -3.97 0.15 14.50
N ASP A 9 -4.18 1.35 15.01
CA ASP A 9 -4.93 1.64 16.24
C ASP A 9 -5.83 2.85 15.99
N ILE A 10 -7.14 2.58 15.92
CA ILE A 10 -8.16 3.56 15.57
C ILE A 10 -9.01 3.84 16.80
N GLY A 11 -9.19 5.12 17.09
CA GLY A 11 -10.13 5.58 18.12
C GLY A 11 -9.67 5.28 19.55
N ASP A 12 -8.38 5.48 19.85
CA ASP A 12 -7.82 5.31 21.21
C ASP A 12 -7.96 3.88 21.76
N GLY A 13 -7.59 2.88 20.96
CA GLY A 13 -7.64 1.46 21.33
C GLY A 13 -8.98 0.78 21.10
N SER A 14 -9.93 1.45 20.45
CA SER A 14 -11.29 0.91 20.21
C SER A 14 -11.30 -0.18 19.14
N LEU A 15 -10.46 -0.02 18.11
CA LEU A 15 -10.22 -1.02 17.08
C LEU A 15 -8.72 -1.11 16.83
N LYS A 16 -8.17 -2.30 17.06
CA LYS A 16 -6.78 -2.61 16.79
C LYS A 16 -6.69 -3.67 15.69
N GLU A 17 -5.92 -3.36 14.66
CA GLU A 17 -5.66 -4.28 13.55
C GLU A 17 -4.17 -4.61 13.51
N ASN A 18 -3.81 -5.89 13.64
CA ASN A 18 -2.43 -6.33 13.45
C ASN A 18 -2.33 -7.24 12.24
N ASN A 19 -1.38 -6.96 11.38
CA ASN A 19 -1.11 -7.68 10.16
C ASN A 19 0.30 -8.23 10.20
N ILE A 20 0.45 -9.54 10.01
CA ILE A 20 1.76 -10.21 9.93
C ILE A 20 1.83 -10.95 8.60
N TYR A 21 2.74 -10.53 7.73
CA TYR A 21 2.92 -11.07 6.39
C TYR A 21 4.34 -11.58 6.16
N VAL A 22 4.42 -12.66 5.38
CA VAL A 22 5.64 -13.20 4.78
C VAL A 22 5.48 -13.18 3.28
N ASP A 23 6.48 -12.62 2.59
CA ASP A 23 6.49 -12.45 1.15
C ASP A 23 7.64 -13.25 0.53
N PHE A 24 7.31 -14.11 -0.42
CA PHE A 24 8.27 -14.83 -1.25
C PHE A 24 8.21 -14.29 -2.67
N ALA A 25 9.38 -14.12 -3.31
CA ALA A 25 9.47 -13.66 -4.68
C ALA A 25 10.49 -14.49 -5.45
N TYR A 26 10.13 -14.86 -6.68
CA TYR A 26 10.99 -15.58 -7.61
C TYR A 26 11.12 -14.80 -8.92
N ILE A 27 12.37 -14.57 -9.36
CA ILE A 27 12.67 -13.78 -10.56
C ILE A 27 13.00 -14.73 -11.71
N LEU A 28 12.14 -14.76 -12.72
CA LEU A 28 12.38 -15.40 -14.00
C LEU A 28 13.08 -14.41 -14.95
N LYS A 29 14.30 -14.74 -15.37
CA LYS A 29 14.98 -14.01 -16.45
C LYS A 29 14.40 -14.49 -17.78
N LEU A 30 13.68 -13.63 -18.49
CA LEU A 30 13.09 -13.96 -19.79
C LEU A 30 14.11 -13.78 -20.90
N ASP A 31 14.91 -12.71 -20.83
CA ASP A 31 16.05 -12.43 -21.70
C ASP A 31 17.12 -11.62 -20.94
N GLU A 32 18.14 -11.07 -21.61
CA GLU A 32 19.22 -10.30 -20.98
C GLU A 32 18.77 -8.96 -20.36
N GLN A 33 17.64 -8.42 -20.82
CA GLN A 33 17.11 -7.10 -20.46
C GLN A 33 15.76 -7.18 -19.72
N SER A 34 15.08 -8.33 -19.75
CA SER A 34 13.71 -8.52 -19.25
C SER A 34 13.66 -9.53 -18.12
N ASN A 35 13.05 -9.11 -17.00
CA ASN A 35 12.78 -9.97 -15.85
C ASN A 35 11.29 -10.00 -15.54
N LEU A 36 10.78 -11.16 -15.17
CA LEU A 36 9.44 -11.36 -14.62
C LEU A 36 9.57 -11.87 -13.18
N SER A 37 9.17 -11.04 -12.22
CA SER A 37 9.14 -11.41 -10.81
C SER A 37 7.74 -11.90 -10.44
N LEU A 38 7.65 -13.10 -9.89
CA LEU A 38 6.42 -13.67 -9.36
C LEU A 38 6.47 -13.64 -7.84
N GLY A 39 5.48 -13.03 -7.21
CA GLY A 39 5.36 -12.86 -5.76
C GLY A 39 4.21 -13.68 -5.19
N LEU A 40 4.46 -14.31 -4.05
CA LEU A 40 3.48 -14.96 -3.20
C LEU A 40 3.55 -14.31 -1.81
N LYS A 41 2.42 -13.79 -1.34
CA LYS A 41 2.23 -13.27 0.01
C LYS A 41 1.41 -14.28 0.80
N GLY A 42 1.81 -14.54 2.04
CA GLY A 42 1.03 -15.30 2.99
C GLY A 42 1.10 -14.64 4.36
N GLY A 43 0.00 -14.62 5.11
CA GLY A 43 0.00 -14.03 6.44
C GLY A 43 -1.32 -14.16 7.16
N ILE A 44 -1.43 -13.40 8.25
CA ILE A 44 -2.62 -13.32 9.09
C ILE A 44 -2.91 -11.87 9.43
N THR A 45 -4.20 -11.55 9.50
CA THR A 45 -4.72 -10.28 10.00
C THR A 45 -5.56 -10.58 11.23
N THR A 46 -5.28 -9.89 12.34
CA THR A 46 -6.04 -10.00 13.58
C THR A 46 -6.77 -8.70 13.85
N PHE A 47 -8.05 -8.78 14.16
CA PHE A 47 -8.86 -7.66 14.61
C PHE A 47 -9.22 -7.84 16.07
N GLU A 48 -8.95 -6.81 16.86
CA GLU A 48 -9.33 -6.73 18.27
C GLU A 48 -10.19 -5.47 18.45
N THR A 49 -11.44 -5.65 18.89
CA THR A 49 -12.29 -4.53 19.30
C THR A 49 -12.36 -4.44 20.82
N ASN A 50 -12.29 -3.23 21.35
CA ASN A 50 -12.50 -2.96 22.77
C ASN A 50 -13.53 -1.84 22.93
N PHE A 51 -14.79 -2.21 23.09
CA PHE A 51 -15.88 -1.25 23.28
C PHE A 51 -16.10 -0.87 24.76
N ASN A 52 -15.26 -1.37 25.67
CA ASN A 52 -15.35 -1.03 27.08
C ASN A 52 -15.03 0.46 27.30
N GLY A 53 -16.02 1.26 27.72
CA GLY A 53 -15.83 2.67 28.09
C GLY A 53 -16.47 3.69 27.16
N PHE A 54 -17.08 3.28 26.04
CA PHE A 54 -17.88 4.18 25.21
C PHE A 54 -19.11 4.69 25.98
N ARG A 55 -19.23 6.02 26.13
CA ARG A 55 -20.45 6.66 26.62
C ARG A 55 -21.38 6.95 25.45
N PHE A 56 -22.30 6.03 25.17
CA PHE A 56 -23.33 6.23 24.16
C PHE A 56 -24.36 7.26 24.67
N PRO A 57 -24.69 8.31 23.89
CA PRO A 57 -25.80 9.20 24.22
C PRO A 57 -27.12 8.45 24.01
N GLU A 58 -27.80 8.13 25.12
CA GLU A 58 -29.11 7.47 25.21
C GLU A 58 -29.23 6.06 24.59
N ILE A 59 -29.54 5.11 25.48
CA ILE A 59 -30.03 3.72 25.27
C ILE A 59 -30.22 3.32 23.79
N GLN A 60 -29.15 2.88 23.15
CA GLN A 60 -29.21 1.91 22.06
C GLN A 60 -28.48 0.67 22.54
N ASP A 61 -29.26 -0.32 22.95
CA ASP A 61 -28.78 -1.67 23.21
C ASP A 61 -28.55 -2.34 21.84
N ASP A 62 -27.58 -1.82 21.07
CA ASP A 62 -27.21 -2.40 19.79
C ASP A 62 -26.29 -3.59 20.07
N PRO A 63 -26.73 -4.84 19.76
CA PRO A 63 -25.93 -6.03 19.99
C PRO A 63 -24.59 -6.03 19.25
N ALA A 64 -24.35 -5.11 18.32
CA ALA A 64 -23.06 -4.93 17.65
C ALA A 64 -21.93 -4.47 18.58
N PHE A 65 -22.25 -3.81 19.69
CA PHE A 65 -21.27 -3.23 20.61
C PHE A 65 -21.19 -3.94 21.97
N ASN A 66 -21.99 -4.99 22.16
CA ASN A 66 -22.08 -5.73 23.43
C ASN A 66 -20.97 -6.78 23.64
N GLU A 67 -20.21 -7.12 22.59
CA GLU A 67 -19.11 -8.10 22.69
C GLU A 67 -17.81 -7.57 22.05
N ASN A 68 -16.70 -7.77 22.77
CA ASN A 68 -15.36 -7.59 22.20
C ASN A 68 -15.10 -8.76 21.23
N LEU A 69 -14.79 -8.45 19.98
CA LEU A 69 -14.48 -9.42 18.95
C LEU A 69 -12.96 -9.54 18.81
N ASN A 70 -12.47 -10.78 18.86
CA ASN A 70 -11.10 -11.12 18.51
C ASN A 70 -11.12 -12.16 17.39
N ASN A 71 -10.89 -11.71 16.15
CA ASN A 71 -10.94 -12.55 14.97
C ASN A 71 -9.57 -12.58 14.30
N THR A 72 -9.15 -13.76 13.84
CA THR A 72 -7.94 -13.95 13.05
C THR A 72 -8.31 -14.47 11.67
N PHE A 73 -7.83 -13.79 10.63
CA PHE A 73 -8.11 -14.10 9.24
C PHE A 73 -6.81 -14.46 8.51
N PRO A 74 -6.74 -15.64 7.88
CA PRO A 74 -5.63 -15.95 6.99
C PRO A 74 -5.73 -15.10 5.73
N ASN A 75 -4.58 -14.72 5.20
CA ASN A 75 -4.48 -13.90 4.01
C ASN A 75 -3.43 -14.47 3.05
N ILE A 76 -3.77 -14.53 1.77
CA ILE A 76 -2.91 -15.01 0.69
C ILE A 76 -2.98 -13.96 -0.42
N GLY A 77 -1.82 -13.56 -0.94
CA GLY A 77 -1.71 -12.64 -2.05
C GLY A 77 -0.82 -13.15 -3.15
N LEU A 78 -1.06 -12.67 -4.36
CA LEU A 78 -0.28 -12.99 -5.55
C LEU A 78 0.12 -11.71 -6.27
N GLY A 79 1.30 -11.71 -6.87
CA GLY A 79 1.77 -10.59 -7.68
C GLY A 79 2.65 -11.05 -8.84
N ALA A 80 2.60 -10.32 -9.93
CA ALA A 80 3.53 -10.43 -11.04
C ALA A 80 4.07 -9.04 -11.35
N PHE A 81 5.37 -8.93 -11.55
CA PHE A 81 6.05 -7.69 -11.86
C PHE A 81 7.04 -7.90 -13.01
N TYR A 82 6.74 -7.32 -14.15
CA TYR A 82 7.59 -7.31 -15.32
C TYR A 82 8.44 -6.05 -15.34
N SER A 83 9.74 -6.21 -15.54
CA SER A 83 10.68 -5.11 -15.68
C SER A 83 11.58 -5.33 -16.88
N ARG A 84 11.73 -4.32 -17.72
CA ARG A 84 12.66 -4.32 -18.84
C ARG A 84 13.34 -2.97 -18.97
N ASP A 85 14.64 -2.93 -18.66
CA ASP A 85 15.45 -1.71 -18.65
C ASP A 85 14.75 -0.56 -17.90
N LYS A 86 14.11 0.37 -18.61
CA LYS A 86 13.41 1.55 -18.09
C LYS A 86 11.90 1.39 -17.93
N PHE A 87 11.33 0.33 -18.49
CA PHE A 87 9.90 0.06 -18.43
C PHE A 87 9.60 -0.94 -17.32
N TYR A 88 8.48 -0.72 -16.63
CA TYR A 88 7.95 -1.70 -15.69
C TYR A 88 6.43 -1.74 -15.72
N ALA A 89 5.88 -2.93 -15.47
CA ALA A 89 4.46 -3.14 -15.31
C ALA A 89 4.23 -4.24 -14.28
N GLY A 90 3.12 -4.17 -13.56
CA GLY A 90 2.80 -5.16 -12.54
C GLY A 90 1.31 -5.35 -12.37
N LEU A 91 0.94 -6.52 -11.90
CA LEU A 91 -0.42 -6.85 -11.47
C LEU A 91 -0.32 -7.53 -10.11
N SER A 92 -1.21 -7.20 -9.18
CA SER A 92 -1.26 -7.87 -7.88
C SER A 92 -2.65 -7.96 -7.31
N ILE A 93 -2.87 -9.02 -6.55
CA ILE A 93 -4.03 -9.25 -5.69
C ILE A 93 -3.46 -9.49 -4.30
N PRO A 94 -3.34 -8.47 -3.44
CA PRO A 94 -2.72 -8.61 -2.13
C PRO A 94 -3.49 -9.56 -1.21
N ASN A 95 -4.83 -9.53 -1.31
CA ASN A 95 -5.75 -10.33 -0.52
C ASN A 95 -6.67 -11.10 -1.47
N LEU A 96 -6.37 -12.36 -1.72
CA LEU A 96 -7.14 -13.26 -2.58
C LEU A 96 -8.28 -13.94 -1.82
N LEU A 97 -8.11 -14.11 -0.51
CA LEU A 97 -9.11 -14.75 0.35
C LEU A 97 -10.19 -13.74 0.70
N THR A 98 -11.43 -14.10 0.39
CA THR A 98 -12.62 -13.38 0.82
C THR A 98 -13.03 -13.92 2.17
N SER A 99 -12.56 -13.31 3.27
CA SER A 99 -13.07 -13.71 4.58
C SER A 99 -14.50 -13.18 4.69
N LYS A 100 -15.49 -14.08 4.59
CA LYS A 100 -16.87 -13.76 4.97
C LYS A 100 -16.85 -13.51 6.47
N HIS A 101 -16.84 -12.24 6.87
CA HIS A 101 -16.89 -11.90 8.26
C HIS A 101 -18.25 -12.40 8.79
N LEU A 102 -18.18 -13.28 9.80
CA LEU A 102 -19.31 -13.67 10.66
C LEU A 102 -20.33 -14.62 10.00
N GLU A 103 -20.02 -15.91 10.01
CA GLU A 103 -21.04 -16.94 9.83
C GLU A 103 -21.92 -17.02 11.10
N ASN A 104 -23.11 -16.42 10.99
CA ASN A 104 -24.37 -16.86 11.60
C ASN A 104 -24.30 -17.39 13.05
N ARG A 105 -24.23 -16.49 14.02
CA ARG A 105 -24.97 -16.67 15.27
C ARG A 105 -26.14 -15.68 15.26
N ASP A 106 -27.35 -16.22 15.31
CA ASP A 106 -28.60 -15.52 15.64
C ASP A 106 -29.31 -14.70 14.54
N GLY A 107 -29.15 -15.04 13.25
CA GLY A 107 -30.09 -14.59 12.21
C GLY A 107 -30.07 -13.10 11.86
N ILE A 108 -29.07 -12.34 12.33
CA ILE A 108 -28.80 -10.97 11.89
C ILE A 108 -27.74 -11.02 10.78
N THR A 109 -28.17 -10.75 9.55
CA THR A 109 -27.32 -10.73 8.36
C THR A 109 -26.36 -9.53 8.40
N ARG A 110 -25.18 -9.67 9.01
CA ARG A 110 -24.10 -8.69 8.90
C ARG A 110 -23.25 -9.02 7.67
N ILE A 111 -23.53 -8.36 6.55
CA ILE A 111 -22.84 -8.58 5.27
C ILE A 111 -21.53 -7.78 5.28
N GLY A 112 -20.44 -8.38 5.73
CA GLY A 112 -19.09 -7.83 5.60
C GLY A 112 -18.19 -8.84 4.87
N ALA A 113 -18.26 -8.89 3.54
CA ALA A 113 -17.29 -9.66 2.77
C ALA A 113 -16.12 -8.73 2.40
N GLU A 114 -14.89 -9.11 2.74
CA GLU A 114 -13.70 -8.45 2.20
C GLU A 114 -13.75 -8.50 0.68
N ALA A 115 -13.76 -7.36 0.00
CA ALA A 115 -13.76 -7.33 -1.45
C ALA A 115 -12.35 -7.63 -1.99
N ILE A 116 -12.27 -8.47 -3.03
CA ILE A 116 -10.98 -8.73 -3.69
C ILE A 116 -10.55 -7.46 -4.41
N HIS A 117 -9.36 -6.96 -4.06
CA HIS A 117 -8.74 -5.80 -4.68
C HIS A 117 -7.67 -6.23 -5.68
N LEU A 118 -7.90 -5.93 -6.96
CA LEU A 118 -6.93 -6.10 -8.03
C LEU A 118 -6.23 -4.77 -8.28
N PHE A 119 -4.90 -4.80 -8.30
CA PHE A 119 -4.06 -3.66 -8.62
C PHE A 119 -3.32 -3.90 -9.93
N GLY A 120 -3.22 -2.86 -10.75
CA GLY A 120 -2.35 -2.85 -11.92
C GLY A 120 -1.48 -1.61 -11.93
N MET A 121 -0.21 -1.75 -12.30
CA MET A 121 0.69 -0.61 -12.44
C MET A 121 1.45 -0.67 -13.75
N VAL A 122 1.78 0.50 -14.27
CA VAL A 122 2.70 0.67 -15.39
C VAL A 122 3.49 1.94 -15.22
N GLY A 123 4.76 1.94 -15.61
CA GLY A 123 5.58 3.14 -15.60
C GLY A 123 6.80 3.02 -16.49
N TYR A 124 7.40 4.18 -16.76
CA TYR A 124 8.60 4.28 -17.57
C TYR A 124 9.56 5.32 -16.99
N VAL A 125 10.86 5.06 -17.08
CA VAL A 125 11.92 5.98 -16.65
C VAL A 125 12.58 6.60 -17.87
N PHE A 126 12.30 7.88 -18.14
CA PHE A 126 12.95 8.64 -19.21
C PHE A 126 14.23 9.29 -18.69
N ASP A 127 15.39 8.83 -19.18
CA ASP A 127 16.65 9.55 -18.99
C ASP A 127 16.73 10.73 -19.96
N VAL A 128 16.45 11.94 -19.47
CA VAL A 128 16.54 13.16 -20.29
C VAL A 128 18.01 13.55 -20.46
N ASN A 129 18.79 13.43 -19.38
CA ASN A 129 20.24 13.62 -19.38
C ASN A 129 20.84 12.85 -18.18
N PRO A 130 22.18 12.76 -18.03
CA PRO A 130 22.81 12.00 -16.95
C PRO A 130 22.40 12.41 -15.52
N ASN A 131 21.84 13.61 -15.39
CA ASN A 131 21.48 14.25 -14.13
C ASN A 131 19.96 14.35 -13.94
N LEU A 132 19.13 14.02 -14.94
CA LEU A 132 17.69 14.26 -14.90
C LEU A 132 16.92 13.08 -15.50
N LYS A 133 16.05 12.50 -14.67
CA LYS A 133 15.15 11.42 -15.06
C LYS A 133 13.69 11.81 -14.80
N LEU A 134 12.81 11.45 -15.71
CA LEU A 134 11.36 11.62 -15.57
C LEU A 134 10.71 10.25 -15.42
N LYS A 135 9.80 10.10 -14.47
CA LYS A 135 9.21 8.83 -14.06
C LYS A 135 7.68 8.95 -14.03
N PRO A 136 7.00 9.01 -15.19
CA PRO A 136 5.57 8.84 -15.25
C PRO A 136 5.17 7.39 -14.90
N SER A 137 4.09 7.26 -14.14
CA SER A 137 3.48 5.97 -13.83
C SER A 137 1.98 6.10 -13.61
N ILE A 138 1.27 5.00 -13.81
CA ILE A 138 -0.16 4.86 -13.54
C ILE A 138 -0.33 3.65 -12.63
N LEU A 139 -1.15 3.80 -11.59
CA LEU A 139 -1.62 2.72 -10.73
C LEU A 139 -3.13 2.66 -10.82
N THR A 140 -3.71 1.51 -11.13
CA THR A 140 -5.15 1.28 -11.17
C THR A 140 -5.53 0.32 -10.05
N LYS A 141 -6.68 0.60 -9.42
CA LYS A 141 -7.31 -0.25 -8.42
C LYS A 141 -8.70 -0.63 -8.92
N MET A 142 -8.96 -1.93 -8.97
CA MET A 142 -10.23 -2.50 -9.38
C MET A 142 -10.78 -3.34 -8.24
N VAL A 143 -12.05 -3.14 -7.92
CA VAL A 143 -12.77 -3.90 -6.90
C VAL A 143 -14.08 -4.35 -7.48
N THR A 144 -14.50 -5.57 -7.19
CA THR A 144 -15.78 -6.07 -7.67
C THR A 144 -16.92 -5.20 -7.10
N GLY A 145 -17.74 -4.62 -7.99
CA GLY A 145 -18.90 -3.83 -7.60
C GLY A 145 -18.64 -2.33 -7.38
N THR A 146 -17.43 -1.83 -7.61
CA THR A 146 -17.12 -0.39 -7.56
C THR A 146 -16.61 0.12 -8.90
N PRO A 147 -16.70 1.43 -9.17
CA PRO A 147 -15.94 2.07 -10.25
C PRO A 147 -14.44 1.80 -10.09
N ILE A 148 -13.73 1.79 -11.22
CA ILE A 148 -12.26 1.66 -11.25
C ILE A 148 -11.66 2.98 -10.78
N THR A 149 -10.66 2.91 -9.89
CA THR A 149 -9.87 4.07 -9.47
C THR A 149 -8.50 4.04 -10.15
N ALA A 150 -7.97 5.19 -10.55
CA ALA A 150 -6.63 5.29 -11.09
C ALA A 150 -5.87 6.50 -10.54
N ASP A 151 -4.58 6.28 -10.31
CA ASP A 151 -3.62 7.24 -9.78
C ASP A 151 -2.57 7.49 -10.86
N PHE A 152 -2.55 8.69 -11.40
CA PHE A 152 -1.53 9.15 -12.35
C PHE A 152 -0.43 9.85 -11.57
N SER A 153 0.81 9.38 -11.69
CA SER A 153 1.95 9.96 -10.99
C SER A 153 3.01 10.40 -11.97
N PHE A 154 3.65 11.53 -11.69
CA PHE A 154 4.79 12.03 -12.44
C PHE A 154 5.87 12.46 -11.46
N ASN A 155 7.02 11.78 -11.50
CA ASN A 155 8.16 12.10 -10.66
C ASN A 155 9.35 12.56 -11.49
N VAL A 156 10.16 13.43 -10.90
CA VAL A 156 11.40 13.97 -11.45
C VAL A 156 12.51 13.64 -10.48
N LEU A 157 13.52 12.90 -10.94
CA LEU A 157 14.72 12.59 -10.17
C LEU A 157 15.90 13.38 -10.74
N PHE A 158 16.51 14.21 -9.89
CA PHE A 158 17.66 15.05 -10.22
C PHE A 158 18.91 14.61 -9.46
N ASN A 159 20.03 14.46 -10.17
CA ASN A 159 21.34 14.02 -9.68
C ASN A 159 21.30 12.72 -8.85
N ASN A 160 20.32 11.84 -9.07
CA ASN A 160 20.05 10.66 -8.24
C ASN A 160 19.97 10.98 -6.73
N ARG A 161 19.58 12.20 -6.36
CA ARG A 161 19.55 12.67 -4.96
C ARG A 161 18.24 13.38 -4.60
N PHE A 162 17.74 14.23 -5.48
CA PHE A 162 16.55 15.02 -5.24
C PHE A 162 15.41 14.46 -6.09
N GLU A 163 14.31 14.07 -5.47
CA GLU A 163 13.14 13.58 -6.17
C GLU A 163 11.92 14.42 -5.80
N ALA A 164 11.22 14.92 -6.80
CA ALA A 164 9.98 15.67 -6.64
C ALA A 164 8.90 14.99 -7.49
N GLY A 165 7.67 14.95 -7.00
CA GLY A 165 6.60 14.25 -7.67
C GLY A 165 5.26 14.90 -7.44
N VAL A 166 4.38 14.74 -8.42
CA VAL A 166 2.95 15.03 -8.28
C VAL A 166 2.17 13.79 -8.68
N SER A 167 1.07 13.54 -7.99
CA SER A 167 0.12 12.52 -8.40
C SER A 167 -1.31 13.01 -8.31
N TYR A 168 -2.14 12.53 -9.23
CA TYR A 168 -3.56 12.81 -9.29
C TYR A 168 -4.31 11.48 -9.22
N ARG A 169 -5.09 11.32 -8.16
CA ARG A 169 -6.02 10.22 -8.01
C ARG A 169 -7.38 10.67 -8.51
N LEU A 170 -7.90 9.96 -9.51
CA LEU A 170 -9.18 10.26 -10.13
C LEU A 170 -10.28 10.38 -9.08
N GLU A 171 -10.99 11.51 -9.12
CA GLU A 171 -12.14 11.82 -8.27
C GLU A 171 -11.88 11.83 -6.74
N ASP A 172 -10.61 11.77 -6.32
CA ASP A 172 -10.26 11.69 -4.90
C ASP A 172 -9.30 12.78 -4.44
N SER A 173 -8.09 12.85 -4.99
CA SER A 173 -7.06 13.77 -4.46
C SER A 173 -5.95 14.14 -5.44
N VAL A 174 -5.24 15.22 -5.11
CA VAL A 174 -3.96 15.62 -5.71
C VAL A 174 -2.89 15.58 -4.63
N ASN A 175 -1.79 14.89 -4.89
CA ASN A 175 -0.66 14.81 -3.98
C ASN A 175 0.57 15.45 -4.61
N ALA A 176 1.36 16.13 -3.78
CA ALA A 176 2.68 16.60 -4.13
C ALA A 176 3.69 16.09 -3.11
N MET A 177 4.82 15.57 -3.58
CA MET A 177 5.89 15.07 -2.73
C MET A 177 7.26 15.60 -3.15
N PHE A 178 8.14 15.69 -2.17
CA PHE A 178 9.56 15.94 -2.38
C PHE A 178 10.37 15.10 -1.40
N ASN A 179 11.48 14.53 -1.86
CA ASN A 179 12.41 13.80 -1.01
C ASN A 179 13.86 14.01 -1.45
N ILE A 180 14.75 13.85 -0.49
CA ILE A 180 16.19 14.02 -0.65
C ILE A 180 16.93 12.82 -0.06
N SER A 181 17.86 12.28 -0.83
CA SER A 181 18.85 11.31 -0.35
C SER A 181 20.00 12.08 0.32
N VAL A 182 19.96 12.17 1.65
CA VAL A 182 20.96 12.90 2.46
C VAL A 182 22.31 12.19 2.40
N VAL A 183 22.28 10.86 2.55
CA VAL A 183 23.39 9.96 2.29
C VAL A 183 22.85 8.71 1.56
N PRO A 184 23.68 7.87 0.94
CA PRO A 184 23.20 6.68 0.23
C PRO A 184 22.30 5.75 1.06
N ALA A 185 22.45 5.77 2.39
CA ALA A 185 21.68 4.96 3.33
C ALA A 185 20.48 5.69 3.97
N LEU A 186 20.25 6.98 3.67
CA LEU A 186 19.24 7.80 4.33
C LEU A 186 18.53 8.71 3.33
N ARG A 187 17.20 8.55 3.25
CA ARG A 187 16.32 9.41 2.49
C ARG A 187 15.28 10.03 3.42
N ILE A 188 15.04 11.33 3.25
CA ILE A 188 14.01 12.05 3.99
C ILE A 188 13.08 12.67 2.97
N GLY A 189 11.78 12.60 3.22
CA GLY A 189 10.79 13.20 2.36
C GLY A 189 9.58 13.71 3.09
N TYR A 190 8.84 14.51 2.34
CA TYR A 190 7.60 15.14 2.75
C TYR A 190 6.60 15.04 1.61
N ALA A 191 5.36 14.74 1.94
CA ALA A 191 4.24 14.73 1.01
C ALA A 191 3.08 15.54 1.57
N TYR A 192 2.31 16.14 0.66
CA TYR A 192 1.07 16.81 0.95
C TYR A 192 -0.01 16.24 0.05
N ASP A 193 -1.06 15.69 0.67
CA ASP A 193 -2.22 15.15 -0.03
C ASP A 193 -3.40 16.11 0.10
N TYR A 194 -3.86 16.67 -1.00
CA TYR A 194 -4.98 17.58 -1.07
C TYR A 194 -6.23 16.84 -1.56
N THR A 195 -7.19 16.64 -0.67
CA THR A 195 -8.45 15.95 -0.96
C THR A 195 -9.35 16.82 -1.86
N LEU A 196 -9.70 16.30 -3.03
CA LEU A 196 -10.64 16.90 -3.98
C LEU A 196 -12.06 16.34 -3.86
N SER A 197 -12.21 15.15 -3.27
CA SER A 197 -13.50 14.50 -3.09
C SER A 197 -14.42 15.28 -2.14
N ASN A 198 -15.69 14.87 -2.07
CA ASN A 198 -16.73 15.52 -1.24
C ASN A 198 -16.38 15.62 0.25
N ILE A 199 -15.37 14.86 0.72
CA ILE A 199 -14.82 14.91 2.07
C ILE A 199 -13.89 16.12 2.29
N GLY A 200 -13.39 16.77 1.23
CA GLY A 200 -12.56 17.98 1.30
C GLY A 200 -13.24 19.15 2.01
N SER A 201 -14.57 19.15 2.12
CA SER A 201 -15.34 20.11 2.93
C SER A 201 -15.04 20.00 4.45
N PHE A 202 -14.52 18.84 4.88
CA PHE A 202 -14.23 18.49 6.27
C PHE A 202 -12.75 18.15 6.50
N SER A 203 -11.92 18.12 5.45
CA SER A 203 -10.49 17.79 5.50
C SER A 203 -9.70 18.76 4.63
N ASN A 204 -8.75 19.49 5.24
CA ASN A 204 -7.84 20.40 4.53
C ASN A 204 -6.62 19.67 3.92
N GLY A 205 -6.72 18.35 3.72
CA GLY A 205 -5.63 17.50 3.28
C GLY A 205 -4.75 17.00 4.42
N SER A 206 -3.69 16.27 4.06
CA SER A 206 -2.80 15.58 4.99
C SER A 206 -1.33 15.92 4.72
N HIS A 207 -0.59 16.14 5.81
CA HIS A 207 0.85 16.36 5.79
C HIS A 207 1.56 15.08 6.23
N GLU A 208 2.44 14.56 5.40
CA GLU A 208 3.18 13.32 5.69
C GLU A 208 4.68 13.58 5.65
N ILE A 209 5.39 13.07 6.67
CA ILE A 209 6.85 13.08 6.72
C ILE A 209 7.29 11.62 6.77
N PHE A 210 8.23 11.25 5.91
CA PHE A 210 8.78 9.91 5.87
C PHE A 210 10.30 9.92 5.88
N VAL A 211 10.87 8.91 6.53
CA VAL A 211 12.31 8.68 6.59
C VAL A 211 12.57 7.24 6.20
N LEU A 212 13.41 7.05 5.18
CA LEU A 212 13.83 5.75 4.67
C LEU A 212 15.28 5.49 5.05
N PHE A 213 15.55 4.29 5.57
CA PHE A 213 16.89 3.83 5.92
C PHE A 213 17.24 2.57 5.14
N ASP A 214 18.33 2.60 4.39
CA ASP A 214 18.88 1.42 3.73
C ASP A 214 20.02 0.87 4.61
N LEU A 215 19.73 -0.21 5.33
CA LEU A 215 20.64 -0.80 6.32
C LEU A 215 21.24 -2.11 5.79
N ASP A 216 22.53 -2.10 5.43
CA ASP A 216 23.30 -3.33 5.21
C ASP A 216 23.82 -3.87 6.55
N LEU A 217 22.91 -4.44 7.34
CA LEU A 217 23.22 -4.90 8.70
C LEU A 217 24.22 -6.07 8.71
N TRP A 218 24.23 -6.91 7.67
CA TRP A 218 24.89 -8.22 7.68
C TRP A 218 26.04 -8.33 6.67
N GLY A 219 26.38 -7.22 5.98
CA GLY A 219 27.44 -7.19 4.97
C GLY A 219 27.15 -8.11 3.78
N LEU A 220 25.87 -8.45 3.57
CA LEU A 220 25.42 -9.34 2.51
C LEU A 220 25.34 -8.54 1.21
N LYS A 221 26.52 -8.17 0.66
CA LYS A 221 26.70 -7.45 -0.64
C LYS A 221 26.08 -8.15 -1.87
N LYS A 222 25.34 -9.25 -1.68
CA LYS A 222 24.65 -10.06 -2.70
C LYS A 222 23.12 -9.99 -2.61
N GLY A 223 22.57 -8.98 -1.94
CA GLY A 223 21.17 -8.61 -2.15
C GLY A 223 20.99 -8.08 -3.59
N TYR A 224 19.93 -8.52 -4.28
CA TYR A 224 19.48 -7.89 -5.53
C TYR A 224 18.85 -6.54 -5.18
N ASP A 225 19.72 -5.58 -4.84
CA ASP A 225 19.38 -4.33 -4.17
C ASP A 225 18.94 -3.24 -5.13
N LYS A 226 18.18 -3.62 -6.17
CA LYS A 226 17.78 -2.69 -7.20
C LYS A 226 16.33 -2.93 -7.60
N SER A 227 15.43 -2.19 -6.96
CA SER A 227 14.04 -2.10 -7.38
C SER A 227 13.96 -1.29 -8.68
N PRO A 228 13.32 -1.81 -9.76
CA PRO A 228 13.19 -1.16 -11.08
C PRO A 228 12.69 0.28 -11.03
N ARG A 229 12.02 0.66 -9.94
CA ARG A 229 11.49 2.00 -9.72
C ARG A 229 12.53 3.03 -9.27
N PHE A 230 13.74 2.63 -8.87
CA PHE A 230 14.80 3.53 -8.35
C PHE A 230 16.06 3.62 -9.23
N TYR A 231 16.02 3.07 -10.45
CA TYR A 231 17.18 3.03 -11.35
C TYR A 231 17.51 4.35 -12.02
#